data_AF-A0A438C9R9-F1
#
_entry.id   AF-A0A438C9R9-F1
#
_cell.length_a   1.000
_cell.length_b   1.000
_cell.length_c   1.000
_cell.angle_alpha   90.00
_cell.angle_beta   90.00
_cell.angle_gamma   90.00
#
_symmetry.space_group_name_H-M   'P 1'
#
loop_
_entity.id
_entity.type
_entity.pdbx_description
1 polymer ?
#
loop_
_entity_poly.entity_id
_entity_poly.type
_entity_poly.pdbx_seq_one_letter_code
_entity_poly.pdbx_strand_id
1 'polypeptide(L)'
;MNASTSIISASESYAGYFTPYQSSQTEILVCQHAESSTDSKLAKSAVVREAGGVGMILIDEVDKDVTIPFVIPAAIVGRGMGDRILSYINHTRKPVSRIFPSKTVLGSHPAPRVAAFSSKSPNTLIPEILKPDVTAPGLNILAA
;
A
#
# COMPACT_ATOMS: atom_id res chain seq x y z
N MET A 1 -7.04 23.05 -19.92
CA MET A 1 -7.48 21.70 -20.34
C MET A 1 -6.78 20.71 -19.42
N ASN A 2 -7.46 20.33 -18.34
CA ASN A 2 -6.93 19.47 -17.29
C ASN A 2 -6.80 18.03 -17.80
N ALA A 3 -5.76 17.32 -17.35
CA ALA A 3 -5.66 15.88 -17.55
C ALA A 3 -6.90 15.21 -16.94
N SER A 4 -7.51 14.26 -17.66
CA SER A 4 -8.71 13.56 -17.21
C SER A 4 -8.34 12.58 -16.09
N THR A 5 -8.43 13.00 -14.84
CA THR A 5 -8.31 12.11 -13.68
C THR A 5 -9.66 11.46 -13.41
N SER A 6 -9.82 10.19 -13.79
CA SER A 6 -10.96 9.36 -13.37
C SER A 6 -10.67 8.77 -11.99
N ILE A 7 -11.40 9.23 -10.97
CA ILE A 7 -11.45 8.56 -9.67
C ILE A 7 -12.51 7.47 -9.77
N ILE A 8 -12.11 6.21 -9.60
CA ILE A 8 -13.00 5.06 -9.68
C ILE A 8 -13.09 4.44 -8.28
N SER A 9 -14.32 4.16 -7.83
CA SER A 9 -14.51 3.50 -6.53
C SER A 9 -13.97 2.06 -6.58
N ALA A 10 -13.37 1.60 -5.48
CA ALA A 10 -12.92 0.22 -5.35
C ALA A 10 -14.05 -0.80 -5.61
N SER A 11 -15.29 -0.48 -5.20
CA SER A 11 -16.48 -1.31 -5.46
C SER A 11 -16.80 -1.43 -6.95
N GLU A 12 -16.57 -0.37 -7.72
CA GLU A 12 -16.81 -0.32 -9.16
C GLU A 12 -15.71 -1.06 -9.93
N SER A 13 -14.46 -1.01 -9.44
CA SER A 13 -13.37 -1.84 -9.98
C SER A 13 -13.61 -3.33 -9.78
N TYR A 14 -14.23 -3.73 -8.66
CA TYR A 14 -14.58 -5.12 -8.36
C TYR A 14 -15.80 -5.63 -9.15
N ALA A 15 -16.69 -4.75 -9.57
CA ALA A 15 -17.90 -5.08 -10.34
C ALA A 15 -17.66 -5.21 -11.86
N GLY A 16 -16.40 -5.31 -12.30
CA GLY A 16 -16.03 -5.52 -13.70
C GLY A 16 -16.11 -4.26 -14.59
N TYR A 17 -16.27 -3.07 -14.00
CA TYR A 17 -16.30 -1.82 -14.78
C TYR A 17 -14.91 -1.34 -15.20
N PHE A 18 -13.85 -1.73 -14.50
CA PHE A 18 -12.49 -1.39 -14.90
C PHE A 18 -12.00 -2.37 -15.98
N THR A 19 -12.39 -2.11 -17.22
CA THR A 19 -11.97 -2.94 -18.36
C THR A 19 -10.57 -2.53 -18.84
N PRO A 20 -9.75 -3.47 -19.34
CA PRO A 20 -8.40 -3.18 -19.86
C PRO A 20 -8.36 -2.26 -21.09
N TYR A 21 -9.52 -1.84 -21.60
CA TYR A 21 -9.64 -0.84 -22.66
C TYR A 21 -9.75 0.60 -22.14
N GLN A 22 -10.01 0.79 -20.84
CA GLN A 22 -10.07 2.12 -20.20
C GLN A 22 -8.74 2.59 -19.63
N SER A 23 -7.85 1.66 -19.26
CA SER A 23 -6.45 1.97 -18.98
C SER A 23 -5.67 1.82 -20.27
N SER A 24 -4.86 2.82 -20.64
CA SER A 24 -3.85 2.54 -21.66
C SER A 24 -2.90 1.50 -21.06
N GLN A 25 -2.56 0.45 -21.83
CA GLN A 25 -1.90 -0.81 -21.40
C GLN A 25 -0.49 -0.64 -20.76
N THR A 26 -0.15 0.56 -20.30
CA THR A 26 1.16 0.99 -19.78
C THR A 26 1.04 1.95 -18.59
N GLU A 27 -0.11 2.01 -17.92
CA GLU A 27 -0.33 2.94 -16.80
C GLU A 27 -0.06 2.31 -15.42
N ILE A 28 0.49 3.14 -14.53
CA ILE A 28 0.65 2.83 -13.11
C ILE A 28 -0.56 3.44 -12.38
N LEU A 29 -1.33 2.60 -11.70
CA LEU A 29 -2.52 3.04 -10.98
C LEU A 29 -2.18 3.47 -9.55
N VAL A 30 -2.83 4.54 -9.08
CA VAL A 30 -2.76 4.97 -7.68
C VAL A 30 -4.03 4.49 -6.98
N CYS A 31 -3.88 3.67 -5.96
CA CYS A 31 -4.96 3.11 -5.17
C CYS A 31 -4.90 3.65 -3.74
N GLN A 32 -6.05 3.99 -3.16
CA GLN A 32 -6.13 4.39 -1.76
C GLN A 32 -6.68 3.23 -0.93
N HIS A 33 -5.98 2.84 0.13
CA HIS A 33 -6.47 1.87 1.09
C HIS A 33 -7.35 2.59 2.12
N ALA A 34 -8.60 2.16 2.27
CA ALA A 34 -9.48 2.69 3.30
C ALA A 34 -9.08 2.08 4.66
N GLU A 35 -8.94 2.93 5.67
CA GLU A 35 -8.47 2.52 7.01
C GLU A 35 -9.37 1.50 7.72
N SER A 36 -10.63 1.36 7.28
CA SER A 36 -11.59 0.39 7.81
C SER A 36 -11.72 -0.88 6.96
N SER A 37 -10.97 -1.02 5.86
CA SER A 37 -11.13 -2.17 4.96
C SER A 37 -10.29 -3.35 5.42
N THR A 38 -10.91 -4.53 5.55
CA THR A 38 -10.22 -5.83 5.69
C THR A 38 -9.73 -6.39 4.35
N ASP A 39 -9.74 -5.56 3.30
CA ASP A 39 -9.40 -5.99 1.95
C ASP A 39 -7.93 -6.40 1.86
N SER A 40 -7.70 -7.58 1.28
CA SER A 40 -6.35 -8.02 0.96
C SER A 40 -5.68 -7.06 -0.01
N LYS A 41 -4.55 -6.49 0.40
CA LYS A 41 -3.71 -5.62 -0.43
C LYS A 41 -3.13 -6.39 -1.62
N LEU A 42 -2.83 -7.67 -1.42
CA LEU A 42 -2.43 -8.57 -2.49
C LEU A 42 -3.54 -8.70 -3.54
N ALA A 43 -4.80 -8.87 -3.11
CA ALA A 43 -5.93 -8.94 -4.04
C ALA A 43 -6.10 -7.65 -4.85
N LYS A 44 -5.88 -6.48 -4.24
CA LYS A 44 -5.89 -5.19 -4.97
C LYS A 44 -4.86 -5.18 -6.11
N SER A 45 -3.67 -5.74 -5.90
CA SER A 45 -2.67 -5.85 -6.99
C SER A 45 -3.09 -6.81 -8.10
N ALA A 46 -3.86 -7.86 -7.79
CA ALA A 46 -4.41 -8.75 -8.80
C ALA A 46 -5.48 -8.06 -9.65
N VAL A 47 -6.38 -7.31 -9.01
CA VAL A 47 -7.40 -6.51 -9.72
C VAL A 47 -6.75 -5.50 -10.66
N VAL A 48 -5.71 -4.77 -10.19
CA VAL A 48 -4.97 -3.82 -11.05
C VAL A 48 -4.35 -4.50 -12.27
N ARG A 49 -3.82 -5.71 -12.10
CA ARG A 49 -3.26 -6.51 -13.20
C ARG A 49 -4.34 -6.93 -14.20
N GLU A 50 -5.49 -7.41 -13.72
CA GLU A 50 -6.63 -7.81 -14.56
C GLU A 50 -7.23 -6.63 -15.34
N ALA A 51 -7.18 -5.45 -14.72
CA ALA A 51 -7.50 -4.16 -15.30
C ALA A 51 -6.48 -3.66 -16.37
N GLY A 52 -5.38 -4.38 -16.62
CA GLY A 52 -4.36 -4.01 -17.59
C GLY A 52 -3.30 -3.01 -17.08
N GLY A 53 -3.28 -2.71 -15.77
CA GLY A 53 -2.27 -1.85 -15.16
C GLY A 53 -0.90 -2.54 -15.05
N VAL A 54 0.16 -1.79 -15.33
CA VAL A 54 1.55 -2.31 -15.30
C VAL A 54 2.25 -2.09 -13.95
N GLY A 55 1.64 -1.32 -13.05
CA GLY A 55 2.14 -1.11 -11.70
C GLY A 55 1.09 -0.46 -10.80
N MET A 56 1.38 -0.45 -9.49
CA MET A 56 0.47 0.07 -8.47
C MET A 56 1.19 0.89 -7.40
N ILE A 57 0.67 2.07 -7.09
CA ILE A 57 1.04 2.84 -5.89
C ILE A 57 -0.12 2.74 -4.92
N LEU A 58 0.11 2.11 -3.77
CA LEU A 58 -0.90 1.97 -2.72
C LEU A 58 -0.67 3.01 -1.62
N ILE A 59 -1.64 3.90 -1.42
CA ILE A 59 -1.63 4.87 -0.32
C ILE A 59 -2.20 4.19 0.92
N ASP A 60 -1.36 3.98 1.93
CA ASP A 60 -1.71 3.35 3.21
C ASP A 60 -0.76 3.86 4.30
N GLU A 61 -1.32 4.45 5.37
CA GLU A 61 -0.53 5.00 6.48
C GLU A 61 -0.13 3.95 7.52
N VAL A 62 -1.00 2.97 7.78
CA VAL A 62 -0.83 2.03 8.89
C VAL A 62 0.30 1.06 8.60
N ASP A 63 0.35 0.58 7.36
CA ASP A 63 1.23 -0.51 6.94
C ASP A 63 2.23 -0.09 5.86
N LYS A 64 2.58 1.21 5.80
CA LYS A 64 3.60 1.72 4.87
C LYS A 64 4.96 1.03 4.99
N ASP A 65 5.26 0.46 6.17
CA ASP A 65 6.52 -0.22 6.47
C ASP A 65 6.43 -1.75 6.32
N VAL A 66 5.24 -2.29 6.02
CA VAL A 66 5.00 -3.73 5.85
C VAL A 66 5.27 -4.13 4.40
N THR A 67 6.20 -5.06 4.20
CA THR A 67 6.50 -5.56 2.85
C THR A 67 5.46 -6.58 2.42
N ILE A 68 4.86 -6.37 1.25
CA ILE A 68 3.85 -7.26 0.65
C ILE A 68 4.34 -7.72 -0.72
N PRO A 69 4.35 -9.03 -1.03
CA PRO A 69 4.76 -9.55 -2.32
C PRO A 69 3.63 -9.41 -3.36
N PHE A 70 3.44 -8.20 -3.89
CA PHE A 70 2.43 -7.93 -4.91
C PHE A 70 2.68 -8.68 -6.22
N VAL A 71 1.63 -8.94 -7.00
CA VAL A 71 1.72 -9.68 -8.28
C VAL A 71 2.18 -8.83 -9.48
N ILE A 72 2.38 -7.53 -9.27
CA ILE A 72 2.88 -6.52 -10.21
C ILE A 72 3.84 -5.58 -9.47
N PRO A 73 4.73 -4.84 -10.17
CA PRO A 73 5.56 -3.81 -9.55
C PRO A 73 4.71 -2.82 -8.75
N ALA A 74 4.97 -2.71 -7.45
CA ALA A 74 4.16 -1.89 -6.58
C ALA A 74 4.96 -1.30 -5.41
N ALA A 75 4.47 -0.17 -4.91
CA ALA A 75 5.01 0.51 -3.74
C ALA A 75 3.88 0.97 -2.81
N ILE A 76 4.09 0.84 -1.51
CA ILE A 76 3.19 1.38 -0.49
C ILE A 76 3.76 2.72 -0.04
N VAL A 77 2.91 3.73 0.05
CA VAL A 77 3.28 5.09 0.49
C VAL A 77 2.35 5.55 1.58
N GLY A 78 2.89 6.27 2.57
CA GLY A 78 2.08 6.93 3.59
C GLY A 78 1.22 8.06 3.00
N ARG A 79 0.22 8.51 3.75
CA ARG A 79 -0.78 9.49 3.33
C ARG A 79 -0.15 10.80 2.83
N GLY A 80 0.81 11.34 3.59
CA GLY A 80 1.49 12.58 3.22
C GLY A 80 2.29 12.51 1.91
N MET A 81 2.81 11.33 1.55
CA MET A 81 3.42 11.11 0.24
C MET A 81 2.36 10.87 -0.83
N GLY A 82 1.29 10.14 -0.51
CA GLY A 82 0.13 9.95 -1.36
C GLY A 82 -0.47 11.28 -1.83
N ASP A 83 -0.68 12.23 -0.93
CA ASP A 83 -1.22 13.57 -1.24
C ASP A 83 -0.31 14.33 -2.21
N ARG A 84 1.02 14.20 -2.06
CA ARG A 84 1.99 14.79 -2.99
C ARG A 84 1.93 14.15 -4.37
N ILE A 85 1.75 12.83 -4.44
CA ILE A 85 1.59 12.10 -5.71
C ILE A 85 0.29 12.51 -6.41
N LEU A 86 -0.82 12.58 -5.67
CA LEU A 86 -2.11 13.03 -6.19
C LEU A 86 -2.03 14.48 -6.68
N SER A 87 -1.38 15.36 -5.92
CA SER A 87 -1.12 16.74 -6.34
C SER A 87 -0.28 16.80 -7.62
N TYR A 88 0.78 15.99 -7.73
CA TYR A 88 1.60 15.90 -8.94
C TYR A 88 0.77 15.49 -10.16
N ILE A 89 -0.10 14.49 -10.02
CA ILE A 89 -0.99 14.02 -11.10
C ILE A 89 -1.95 15.14 -11.54
N ASN A 90 -2.55 15.85 -10.59
CA ASN A 90 -3.53 16.91 -10.88
C ASN A 90 -2.92 18.15 -11.55
N HIS A 91 -1.67 18.47 -11.24
CA HIS A 91 -1.00 19.67 -11.75
C HIS A 91 -0.07 19.43 -12.95
N THR A 92 0.08 18.18 -13.40
CA THR A 92 0.96 17.81 -14.51
C THR A 92 0.15 17.30 -15.68
N ARG A 93 0.36 17.86 -16.88
CA ARG A 93 -0.40 17.46 -18.09
C ARG A 93 -0.14 16.03 -18.53
N LYS A 94 1.08 15.53 -18.32
CA LYS A 94 1.52 14.18 -18.69
C LYS A 94 2.37 13.63 -17.53
N PRO A 95 1.74 13.15 -16.45
CA PRO A 95 2.49 12.59 -15.34
C PRO A 95 3.24 11.34 -15.80
N VAL A 96 4.48 11.20 -15.37
CA VAL A 96 5.32 10.02 -15.63
C VAL A 96 5.82 9.51 -14.29
N SER A 97 5.78 8.20 -14.10
CA SER A 97 6.26 7.56 -12.88
C SER A 97 7.11 6.33 -13.24
N ARG A 98 8.00 5.97 -12.32
CA ARG A 98 8.85 4.79 -12.45
C ARG A 98 9.00 4.14 -11.08
N ILE A 99 8.66 2.86 -10.99
CA ILE A 99 8.88 2.04 -9.81
C ILE A 99 10.21 1.31 -10.00
N PHE A 100 11.14 1.51 -9.07
CA PHE A 100 12.43 0.84 -9.07
C PHE A 100 12.38 -0.44 -8.23
N PRO A 101 13.29 -1.40 -8.44
CA PRO A 101 13.47 -2.53 -7.54
C PRO A 101 13.71 -2.06 -6.10
N SER A 102 13.13 -2.78 -5.14
CA SER A 102 13.30 -2.51 -3.72
C SER A 102 14.78 -2.55 -3.31
N LYS A 103 15.16 -1.64 -2.42
CA LYS A 103 16.50 -1.59 -1.83
C LYS A 103 16.40 -1.60 -0.31
N THR A 104 17.34 -2.26 0.34
CA THR A 104 17.45 -2.23 1.81
C THR A 104 18.07 -0.91 2.23
N VAL A 105 17.38 -0.18 3.12
CA VAL A 105 17.90 1.03 3.76
C VAL A 105 18.18 0.72 5.22
N LEU A 106 19.41 0.95 5.65
CA LEU A 106 19.85 0.76 7.04
C LEU A 106 19.82 2.10 7.80
N GLY A 107 19.62 2.05 9.12
CA GLY A 107 19.59 3.25 9.96
C GLY A 107 18.32 4.10 9.80
N SER A 108 17.18 3.47 9.48
CA SER A 108 15.90 4.17 9.43
C SER A 108 15.48 4.64 10.83
N HIS A 109 14.92 5.85 10.92
CA HIS A 109 14.41 6.42 12.16
C HIS A 109 12.91 6.74 12.04
N PRO A 110 12.11 6.44 13.07
CA PRO A 110 12.49 5.82 14.35
C PRO A 110 12.56 4.28 14.25
N ALA A 111 13.64 3.68 14.75
CA ALA A 111 13.78 2.23 14.95
C ALA A 111 14.54 1.95 16.27
N PRO A 112 14.17 0.92 17.05
CA PRO A 112 13.06 -0.01 16.82
C PRO A 112 11.69 0.62 17.15
N ARG A 113 10.64 0.14 16.48
CA ARG A 113 9.24 0.50 16.74
C ARG A 113 8.39 -0.77 16.77
N VAL A 114 7.45 -0.84 17.71
CA VAL A 114 6.48 -1.94 17.77
C VAL A 114 5.60 -1.90 16.50
N ALA A 115 5.54 -3.03 15.77
CA ALA A 115 4.75 -3.14 14.55
C ALA A 115 3.24 -2.98 14.85
N ALA A 116 2.48 -2.43 13.90
CA ALA A 116 1.06 -2.13 14.08
C ALA A 116 0.22 -3.37 14.43
N PHE A 117 0.56 -4.52 13.85
CA PHE A 117 -0.09 -5.82 14.06
C PHE A 117 0.35 -6.56 15.33
N SER A 118 1.34 -6.05 16.07
CA SER A 118 1.77 -6.69 17.32
C SER A 118 0.66 -6.60 18.36
N SER A 119 0.27 -7.75 18.93
CA SER A 119 -0.71 -7.82 20.02
C SER A 119 -0.25 -6.98 21.21
N LYS A 120 -1.20 -6.28 21.83
CA LYS A 120 -0.96 -5.35 22.93
C LYS A 120 -1.60 -5.84 24.22
N SER A 121 -1.07 -5.36 25.34
CA SER A 121 -1.70 -5.46 26.66
C SER A 121 -3.14 -4.90 26.65
N PRO A 122 -4.02 -5.31 27.57
CA PRO A 122 -3.77 -6.18 28.73
C PRO A 122 -3.90 -7.67 28.44
N ASN A 123 -3.34 -8.49 29.34
CA ASN A 123 -3.58 -9.94 29.34
C ASN A 123 -5.05 -10.20 29.68
N THR A 124 -5.78 -10.86 28.79
CA THR A 124 -7.21 -11.13 28.93
C THR A 124 -7.51 -12.23 29.96
N LEU A 125 -6.55 -13.10 30.28
CA LEU A 125 -6.71 -14.20 31.23
C LEU A 125 -6.41 -13.75 32.67
N ILE A 126 -5.28 -13.07 32.84
CA ILE A 126 -4.80 -12.62 34.16
C ILE A 126 -4.37 -11.15 34.02
N PRO A 127 -5.28 -10.18 34.23
CA PRO A 127 -4.99 -8.75 34.03
C PRO A 127 -3.87 -8.21 34.92
N GLU A 128 -3.59 -8.87 36.05
CA GLU A 128 -2.51 -8.51 36.98
C GLU A 128 -1.11 -8.79 36.42
N ILE A 129 -1.01 -9.65 35.40
CA ILE A 129 0.27 -9.99 34.73
C ILE A 129 0.37 -9.20 33.43
N LEU A 130 1.33 -8.26 33.38
CA LEU A 130 1.62 -7.48 32.18
C LEU A 130 2.18 -8.37 31.06
N LYS A 131 1.63 -8.22 29.85
CA LYS A 131 2.10 -8.86 28.61
C LYS A 131 2.09 -7.85 27.46
N PRO A 132 2.96 -7.96 26.45
CA PRO A 132 4.04 -8.97 26.29
C PRO A 132 5.24 -8.69 27.21
N ASP A 133 6.06 -9.71 27.49
CA ASP A 133 7.24 -9.55 28.36
C ASP A 133 8.46 -8.97 27.62
N VAL A 134 8.60 -9.31 26.33
CA VAL A 134 9.77 -8.95 25.51
C VAL A 134 9.34 -8.65 24.08
N THR A 135 10.08 -7.74 23.42
CA THR A 135 9.95 -7.45 22.00
C THR A 135 11.24 -7.82 21.27
N ALA A 136 11.12 -8.40 20.07
CA ALA A 136 12.24 -8.73 19.20
C ALA A 136 11.96 -8.28 17.76
N PRO A 137 12.99 -8.18 16.89
CA PRO A 137 12.79 -7.92 15.47
C PRO A 137 11.91 -9.00 14.82
N GLY A 138 10.79 -8.59 14.23
CA GLY A 138 9.82 -9.52 13.63
C GLY A 138 9.10 -8.99 12.38
N LEU A 139 9.54 -7.86 11.83
CA LEU A 139 8.98 -7.25 10.62
C LEU A 139 9.97 -7.41 9.46
N ASN A 140 9.49 -7.88 8.30
CA ASN A 140 10.26 -8.05 7.06
C ASN A 140 11.52 -8.94 7.23
N ILE A 141 11.39 -10.05 7.97
CA ILE A 141 12.47 -11.02 8.20
C ILE A 141 12.53 -12.02 7.03
N LEU A 142 13.72 -12.20 6.45
CA LEU A 142 14.00 -13.26 5.46
C LEU A 142 14.54 -14.50 6.17
N ALA A 143 13.94 -15.66 5.94
CA ALA A 143 14.30 -16.96 6.53
C ALA A 143 14.12 -18.12 5.52
N ALA A 144 14.56 -19.33 5.88
CA ALA A 144 14.61 -20.53 5.02
C ALA A 144 13.64 -21.63 5.48
#